data_AF-A0A1Y2DWU2-F1
#
_entry.id   AF-A0A1Y2DWU2-F1
#
_cell.length_a   1.000
_cell.length_b   1.000
_cell.length_c   1.000
_cell.angle_alpha   90.00
_cell.angle_beta   90.00
_cell.angle_gamma   90.00
#
_symmetry.space_group_name_H-M   'P 1'
#
loop_
_entity.id
_entity.type
_entity.pdbx_description
1 polymer ?
#
loop_
_entity_poly.entity_id
_entity_poly.type
_entity_poly.pdbx_seq_one_letter_code
_entity_poly.pdbx_strand_id
1 'polypeptide(L)'
;MSFEQPLPPFNATDPNASFLNSACLDFLLIELVPMAYRVTNELDAPQQKFAAAVSGAGANNASTESIGGSMSQATAAGTATAGSGRKLDEEEERDAAFYRLEMLGYRVGLGLVERFSRDRPRFNDTLDVIKFLCKDLWTLVFKKQVDNLKTNHRGVYVLTDNAFRPLSRMSTDAGGQAVVKAQPFLWFPCGIVRGALAALGITATVQAESSELPGAVFQIKTMPAKS
;
A
#
# COMPACT_ATOMS: atom_id res chain seq x y z
N MET A 1 -12.21 40.65 -11.16
CA MET A 1 -12.38 39.20 -11.29
C MET A 1 -11.78 38.55 -10.05
N SER A 2 -12.56 38.51 -8.97
CA SER A 2 -12.16 37.86 -7.71
C SER A 2 -12.04 36.36 -7.95
N PHE A 3 -10.84 35.80 -7.73
CA PHE A 3 -10.65 34.37 -7.62
C PHE A 3 -11.44 33.90 -6.40
N GLU A 4 -12.60 33.31 -6.65
CA GLU A 4 -13.38 32.62 -5.65
C GLU A 4 -12.51 31.48 -5.12
N GLN A 5 -12.12 31.56 -3.84
CA GLN A 5 -11.41 30.48 -3.17
C GLN A 5 -12.33 29.25 -3.23
N PRO A 6 -11.85 28.07 -3.70
CA PRO A 6 -12.65 26.86 -3.64
C PRO A 6 -13.10 26.67 -2.20
N LEU A 7 -14.42 26.64 -1.99
CA LEU A 7 -15.04 26.41 -0.69
C LEU A 7 -14.38 25.18 -0.02
N PRO A 8 -14.19 25.19 1.31
CA PRO A 8 -13.65 24.04 2.04
C PRO A 8 -14.44 22.78 1.65
N PRO A 9 -13.83 21.57 1.65
CA PRO A 9 -14.33 20.40 0.93
C PRO A 9 -15.58 19.84 1.62
N PHE A 10 -16.67 20.55 1.49
CA PHE A 10 -17.99 20.23 1.95
C PHE A 10 -18.87 20.71 0.82
N ASN A 11 -19.23 19.78 -0.06
CA ASN A 11 -20.36 19.97 -0.92
C ASN A 11 -21.60 20.04 -0.01
N ALA A 12 -21.84 21.17 0.64
CA ALA A 12 -23.07 21.42 1.41
C ALA A 12 -24.32 21.32 0.50
N THR A 13 -24.11 21.26 -0.81
CA THR A 13 -25.08 21.03 -1.88
C THR A 13 -25.17 19.57 -2.33
N ASP A 14 -24.32 18.65 -1.84
CA ASP A 14 -24.40 17.22 -2.19
C ASP A 14 -25.42 16.53 -1.28
N PRO A 15 -26.60 16.16 -1.82
CA PRO A 15 -27.66 15.51 -1.04
C PRO A 15 -27.24 14.13 -0.51
N ASN A 16 -26.11 13.58 -0.97
CA ASN A 16 -25.54 12.31 -0.49
C ASN A 16 -24.32 12.51 0.44
N ALA A 17 -24.08 13.73 0.93
CA ALA A 17 -22.99 13.97 1.88
C ALA A 17 -23.33 13.39 3.27
N SER A 18 -22.64 12.32 3.65
CA SER A 18 -22.67 11.76 5.01
C SER A 18 -21.53 12.33 5.85
N PHE A 19 -21.84 12.82 7.05
CA PHE A 19 -20.85 13.34 7.98
C PHE A 19 -20.52 12.30 9.06
N LEU A 20 -19.22 12.11 9.30
CA LEU A 20 -18.69 11.22 10.34
C LEU A 20 -17.68 12.00 11.18
N ASN A 21 -17.46 11.56 12.43
CA ASN A 21 -16.41 12.13 13.27
C ASN A 21 -15.03 11.83 12.65
N SER A 22 -14.13 12.82 12.63
CA SER A 22 -12.77 12.65 12.09
C SER A 22 -11.97 11.56 12.79
N ALA A 23 -12.27 11.28 14.07
CA ALA A 23 -11.66 10.19 14.81
C ALA A 23 -11.93 8.81 14.18
N CYS A 24 -13.06 8.62 13.49
CA CYS A 24 -13.36 7.36 12.80
C CYS A 24 -12.34 7.07 11.70
N LEU A 25 -11.92 8.08 10.95
CA LEU A 25 -10.88 7.93 9.93
C LEU A 25 -9.52 7.63 10.59
N ASP A 26 -9.21 8.30 11.69
CA ASP A 26 -7.95 8.08 12.42
C ASP A 26 -7.84 6.64 12.92
N PHE A 27 -8.88 6.12 13.58
CA PHE A 27 -8.91 4.74 14.03
C PHE A 27 -8.90 3.73 12.88
N LEU A 28 -9.61 4.03 11.79
CA LEU A 28 -9.58 3.19 10.60
C LEU A 28 -8.17 3.07 10.03
N LEU A 29 -7.45 4.18 9.89
CA LEU A 29 -6.07 4.18 9.35
C LEU A 29 -5.10 3.46 10.28
N ILE A 30 -5.30 3.55 11.60
CA ILE A 30 -4.51 2.80 12.59
C ILE A 30 -4.74 1.30 12.46
N GLU A 31 -6.01 0.87 12.36
CA GLU A 31 -6.38 -0.55 12.32
C GLU A 31 -6.19 -1.19 10.94
N LEU A 32 -6.03 -0.39 9.88
CA LEU A 32 -5.87 -0.91 8.52
C LEU A 32 -4.64 -1.82 8.38
N VAL A 33 -3.52 -1.42 9.00
CA VAL A 33 -2.26 -2.17 8.96
C VAL A 33 -2.35 -3.51 9.69
N PRO A 34 -2.69 -3.59 10.99
CA PRO A 34 -2.81 -4.88 11.67
C PRO A 34 -3.89 -5.77 11.06
N MET A 35 -4.99 -5.19 10.53
CA MET A 35 -5.98 -5.95 9.77
C MET A 35 -5.37 -6.57 8.50
N ALA A 36 -4.57 -5.82 7.75
CA ALA A 36 -3.95 -6.34 6.53
C ALA A 36 -3.04 -7.55 6.82
N TYR A 37 -2.19 -7.47 7.85
CA TYR A 37 -1.36 -8.58 8.31
C TYR A 37 -2.20 -9.79 8.75
N ARG A 38 -3.26 -9.56 9.55
CA ARG A 38 -4.19 -10.63 9.94
C ARG A 38 -4.83 -11.33 8.75
N VAL A 39 -5.33 -10.56 7.78
CA VAL A 39 -5.99 -11.10 6.57
C VAL A 39 -5.00 -11.86 5.70
N THR A 40 -3.77 -11.38 5.54
CA THR A 40 -2.71 -12.11 4.84
C THR A 40 -2.50 -13.49 5.48
N ASN A 41 -2.24 -13.52 6.79
CA ASN A 41 -2.04 -14.76 7.53
C ASN A 41 -3.24 -15.73 7.48
N GLU A 42 -4.47 -15.20 7.48
CA GLU A 42 -5.69 -16.02 7.37
C GLU A 42 -5.87 -16.65 5.98
N LEU A 43 -5.44 -15.98 4.90
CA LEU A 43 -5.57 -16.47 3.52
C LEU A 43 -4.50 -17.51 3.15
N ASP A 44 -3.35 -17.48 3.81
CA ASP A 44 -2.30 -18.48 3.59
C ASP A 44 -2.65 -19.84 4.21
N ALA A 45 -3.34 -19.85 5.35
CA ALA A 45 -3.67 -21.09 6.05
C ALA A 45 -4.50 -22.08 5.17
N PRO A 46 -5.50 -21.64 4.38
CA PRO A 46 -6.17 -22.47 3.37
C PRO A 46 -5.28 -22.89 2.20
N GLN A 47 -4.47 -21.98 1.63
CA GLN A 47 -3.59 -22.30 0.49
C GLN A 47 -2.54 -23.35 0.87
N GLN A 48 -2.04 -23.28 2.10
CA GLN A 48 -1.10 -24.25 2.64
C GLN A 48 -1.75 -25.62 2.90
N LYS A 49 -3.00 -25.65 3.40
CA LYS A 49 -3.77 -26.91 3.55
C LYS A 49 -4.05 -27.55 2.19
N PHE A 50 -4.38 -26.75 1.18
CA PHE A 50 -4.57 -27.23 -0.19
C PHE A 50 -3.26 -27.75 -0.81
N ALA A 51 -2.16 -27.01 -0.68
CA ALA A 51 -0.84 -27.44 -1.17
C ALA A 51 -0.32 -28.71 -0.45
N ALA A 52 -0.59 -28.86 0.85
CA ALA A 52 -0.28 -30.06 1.62
C ALA A 52 -1.17 -31.25 1.19
N ALA A 53 -2.45 -31.02 0.89
CA ALA A 53 -3.34 -32.06 0.38
C ALA A 53 -2.95 -32.53 -1.03
N VAL A 54 -2.52 -31.61 -1.90
CA VAL A 54 -2.06 -31.92 -3.26
C VAL A 54 -0.71 -32.64 -3.26
N SER A 55 0.22 -32.24 -2.38
CA SER A 55 1.51 -32.94 -2.24
C SER A 55 1.39 -34.30 -1.54
N GLY A 56 0.41 -34.48 -0.63
CA GLY A 56 0.08 -35.77 -0.03
C GLY A 56 -0.65 -36.75 -0.97
N ALA A 57 -1.35 -36.26 -1.99
CA ALA A 57 -2.06 -37.10 -2.96
C ALA A 57 -1.16 -37.78 -4.01
N GLY A 58 0.11 -37.37 -4.13
CA GLY A 58 1.07 -37.90 -5.12
C GLY A 58 1.77 -39.21 -4.73
N ALA A 59 1.56 -39.74 -3.51
CA ALA A 59 2.36 -40.84 -2.97
C ALA A 59 1.74 -42.25 -3.09
N ASN A 60 0.50 -42.40 -3.60
CA ASN A 60 -0.27 -43.64 -3.45
C ASN A 60 -0.52 -44.45 -4.74
N ASN A 61 0.29 -44.32 -5.79
CA ASN A 61 0.11 -45.20 -6.96
C ASN A 61 1.42 -45.59 -7.66
N ALA A 62 2.15 -46.53 -7.06
CA ALA A 62 3.09 -47.39 -7.78
C ALA A 62 3.40 -48.64 -6.94
N SER A 63 2.54 -49.65 -7.03
CA SER A 63 2.85 -51.01 -6.59
C SER A 63 2.68 -51.98 -7.76
N THR A 64 3.78 -52.27 -8.45
CA THR A 64 3.92 -53.50 -9.26
C THR A 64 5.38 -53.96 -9.23
N GLU A 65 5.55 -55.24 -8.91
CA GLU A 65 6.80 -55.94 -8.60
C GLU A 65 7.73 -56.16 -9.82
N SER A 66 9.06 -56.14 -9.61
CA SER A 66 9.90 -57.37 -9.59
C SER A 66 11.33 -57.22 -10.17
N ILE A 67 12.27 -57.79 -9.38
CA ILE A 67 13.60 -58.41 -9.64
C ILE A 67 14.81 -57.55 -10.09
N GLY A 68 15.82 -57.51 -9.20
CA GLY A 68 17.23 -57.72 -9.60
C GLY A 68 18.29 -56.78 -9.05
N GLY A 69 19.09 -57.27 -8.09
CA GLY A 69 20.56 -57.12 -8.12
C GLY A 69 21.24 -55.89 -7.49
N SER A 70 21.86 -56.15 -6.32
CA SER A 70 23.22 -55.73 -5.93
C SER A 70 23.51 -54.31 -5.38
N MET A 71 23.91 -54.34 -4.11
CA MET A 71 24.84 -53.46 -3.35
C MET A 71 25.51 -52.27 -4.06
N SER A 72 25.32 -51.08 -3.48
CA SER A 72 26.40 -50.15 -3.16
C SER A 72 26.01 -49.22 -2.01
N GLN A 73 26.93 -49.11 -1.06
CA GLN A 73 26.82 -48.44 0.22
C GLN A 73 27.03 -46.93 0.03
N ALA A 74 26.04 -46.10 0.38
CA ALA A 74 26.19 -44.66 0.47
C ALA A 74 25.81 -44.20 1.88
N THR A 75 26.78 -43.63 2.58
CA THR A 75 26.67 -43.06 3.92
C THR A 75 25.78 -41.82 3.91
N ALA A 76 24.69 -41.89 4.66
CA ALA A 76 23.73 -40.82 4.89
C ALA A 76 24.18 -39.87 6.02
N ALA A 77 24.06 -38.57 5.77
CA ALA A 77 23.77 -37.56 6.79
C ALA A 77 23.18 -36.30 6.12
N GLY A 78 22.11 -36.50 5.34
CA GLY A 78 21.24 -35.42 4.89
C GLY A 78 19.98 -35.45 5.74
N THR A 79 19.96 -34.67 6.82
CA THR A 79 18.78 -34.51 7.66
C THR A 79 17.75 -33.69 6.88
N ALA A 80 16.94 -34.38 6.08
CA ALA A 80 15.72 -33.83 5.53
C ALA A 80 14.73 -33.62 6.68
N THR A 81 14.57 -32.38 7.13
CA THR A 81 13.48 -31.99 8.01
C THR A 81 12.18 -32.06 7.23
N ALA A 82 11.47 -33.18 7.41
CA ALA A 82 10.11 -33.38 6.99
C ALA A 82 9.16 -32.41 7.72
N GLY A 83 8.30 -31.74 6.94
CA GLY A 83 6.93 -31.42 7.31
C GLY A 83 6.67 -30.67 8.62
N SER A 84 7.11 -29.41 8.70
CA SER A 84 6.44 -28.41 9.54
C SER A 84 5.89 -27.34 8.60
N GLY A 85 4.61 -26.97 8.75
CA GLY A 85 3.94 -26.00 7.87
C GLY A 85 4.82 -24.76 7.67
N ARG A 86 5.18 -24.48 6.43
CA ARG A 86 6.06 -23.35 6.08
C ARG A 86 5.29 -22.06 6.34
N LYS A 87 5.39 -21.48 7.55
CA LYS A 87 4.95 -20.10 7.78
C LYS A 87 5.59 -19.24 6.67
N LEU A 88 4.83 -18.28 6.12
CA LEU A 88 5.42 -17.27 5.24
C LEU A 88 6.68 -16.73 5.93
N ASP A 89 7.75 -16.54 5.18
CA ASP A 89 8.84 -15.76 5.72
C ASP A 89 8.35 -14.32 5.96
N GLU A 90 8.99 -13.63 6.91
CA GLU A 90 8.57 -12.28 7.33
C GLU A 90 8.58 -11.28 6.14
N GLU A 91 9.35 -11.58 5.11
CA GLU A 91 9.43 -10.81 3.88
C GLU A 91 8.22 -11.02 2.97
N GLU A 92 7.80 -12.27 2.74
CA GLU A 92 6.62 -12.61 1.96
C GLU A 92 5.33 -12.07 2.61
N GLU A 93 5.21 -12.17 3.95
CA GLU A 93 4.09 -11.58 4.69
C GLU A 93 4.05 -10.05 4.52
N ARG A 94 5.21 -9.40 4.63
CA ARG A 94 5.35 -7.95 4.45
C ARG A 94 4.98 -7.52 3.03
N ASP A 95 5.41 -8.26 2.02
CA ASP A 95 5.14 -7.95 0.61
C ASP A 95 3.66 -8.16 0.26
N ALA A 96 3.02 -9.20 0.81
CA ALA A 96 1.59 -9.42 0.68
C ALA A 96 0.76 -8.33 1.37
N ALA A 97 1.15 -7.93 2.58
CA ALA A 97 0.54 -6.81 3.29
C ALA A 97 0.72 -5.48 2.53
N PHE A 98 1.92 -5.24 1.96
CA PHE A 98 2.21 -4.12 1.08
C PHE A 98 1.25 -4.07 -0.09
N TYR A 99 1.17 -5.16 -0.87
CA TYR A 99 0.30 -5.22 -2.04
C TYR A 99 -1.16 -4.95 -1.67
N ARG A 100 -1.65 -5.52 -0.56
CA ARG A 100 -3.03 -5.34 -0.10
C ARG A 100 -3.32 -3.89 0.27
N LEU A 101 -2.49 -3.29 1.11
CA LEU A 101 -2.67 -1.91 1.59
C LEU A 101 -2.57 -0.91 0.44
N GLU A 102 -1.57 -1.09 -0.43
CA GLU A 102 -1.36 -0.26 -1.62
C GLU A 102 -2.55 -0.34 -2.58
N MET A 103 -3.06 -1.55 -2.86
CA MET A 103 -4.21 -1.73 -3.76
C MET A 103 -5.52 -1.21 -3.17
N LEU A 104 -5.72 -1.29 -1.86
CA LEU A 104 -6.85 -0.64 -1.19
C LEU A 104 -6.77 0.88 -1.38
N GLY A 105 -5.59 1.46 -1.15
CA GLY A 105 -5.34 2.88 -1.38
C GLY A 105 -5.57 3.27 -2.84
N TYR A 106 -5.09 2.45 -3.78
CA TYR A 106 -5.24 2.68 -5.22
C TYR A 106 -6.71 2.83 -5.62
N ARG A 107 -7.57 1.92 -5.17
CA ARG A 107 -9.01 1.98 -5.45
C ARG A 107 -9.66 3.21 -4.84
N VAL A 108 -9.26 3.58 -3.63
CA VAL A 108 -9.74 4.81 -2.98
C VAL A 108 -9.30 6.04 -3.78
N GLY A 109 -8.04 6.11 -4.20
CA GLY A 109 -7.50 7.21 -5.01
C GLY A 109 -8.27 7.43 -6.31
N LEU A 110 -8.61 6.33 -7.02
CA LEU A 110 -9.45 6.39 -8.23
C LEU A 110 -10.81 7.04 -7.93
N GLY A 111 -11.54 6.52 -6.93
CA GLY A 111 -12.88 7.02 -6.60
C GLY A 111 -12.89 8.44 -6.03
N LEU A 112 -11.85 8.84 -5.29
CA LEU A 112 -11.69 10.22 -4.83
C LEU A 112 -11.55 11.20 -6.00
N VAL A 113 -10.75 10.86 -7.01
CA VAL A 113 -10.61 11.72 -8.19
C VAL A 113 -11.91 11.82 -8.96
N GLU A 114 -12.60 10.70 -9.21
CA GLU A 114 -13.88 10.70 -9.93
C GLU A 114 -14.91 11.64 -9.28
N ARG A 115 -14.97 11.65 -7.93
CA ARG A 115 -15.90 12.50 -7.18
C ARG A 115 -15.46 13.96 -7.08
N PHE A 116 -14.19 14.22 -6.75
CA PHE A 116 -13.71 15.55 -6.34
C PHE A 116 -12.98 16.34 -7.44
N SER A 117 -12.78 15.74 -8.62
CA SER A 117 -12.28 16.46 -9.80
C SER A 117 -13.37 16.90 -10.79
N ARG A 118 -14.63 16.45 -10.62
CA ARG A 118 -15.73 16.67 -11.56
C ARG A 118 -15.96 18.14 -11.94
N ASP A 119 -16.02 19.02 -10.95
CA ASP A 119 -16.37 20.43 -11.16
C ASP A 119 -15.13 21.33 -11.34
N ARG A 120 -13.96 20.73 -11.57
CA ARG A 120 -12.71 21.46 -11.73
C ARG A 120 -12.41 21.74 -13.21
N PRO A 121 -11.74 22.86 -13.51
CA PRO A 121 -11.11 23.07 -14.80
C PRO A 121 -10.23 21.87 -15.17
N ARG A 122 -10.21 21.53 -16.46
CA ARG A 122 -9.43 20.40 -16.97
C ARG A 122 -7.94 20.62 -16.68
N PHE A 123 -7.28 19.56 -16.22
CA PHE A 123 -5.84 19.57 -16.01
C PHE A 123 -5.11 19.67 -17.36
N ASN A 124 -4.20 20.63 -17.48
CA ASN A 124 -3.46 20.88 -18.73
C ASN A 124 -2.15 20.11 -18.78
N ASP A 125 -1.49 19.93 -17.64
CA ASP A 125 -0.21 19.24 -17.54
C ASP A 125 -0.08 18.43 -16.25
N THR A 126 1.00 17.64 -16.17
CA THR A 126 1.36 16.85 -14.99
C THR A 126 1.53 17.72 -13.74
N LEU A 127 2.07 18.93 -13.88
CA LEU A 127 2.35 19.80 -12.74
C LEU A 127 1.05 20.28 -12.09
N ASP A 128 0.02 20.58 -12.87
CA ASP A 128 -1.30 20.96 -12.38
C ASP A 128 -1.97 19.80 -11.61
N VAL A 129 -1.80 18.57 -12.08
CA VAL A 129 -2.25 17.37 -11.35
C VAL A 129 -1.51 17.23 -10.02
N ILE A 130 -0.19 17.41 -10.01
CA ILE A 130 0.60 17.36 -8.77
C ILE A 130 0.20 18.46 -7.79
N LYS A 131 -0.10 19.68 -8.25
CA LYS A 131 -0.61 20.76 -7.40
C LYS A 131 -1.97 20.40 -6.78
N PHE A 132 -2.88 19.83 -7.57
CA PHE A 132 -4.15 19.32 -7.07
C PHE A 132 -3.95 18.26 -5.99
N LEU A 133 -3.00 17.34 -6.21
CA LEU A 133 -2.68 16.33 -5.22
C LEU A 133 -2.18 16.96 -3.91
N CYS A 134 -1.22 17.88 -3.99
CA CYS A 134 -0.61 18.52 -2.82
C CYS A 134 -1.58 19.40 -2.01
N LYS A 135 -2.55 20.02 -2.68
CA LYS A 135 -3.47 20.96 -2.05
C LYS A 135 -4.80 20.31 -1.69
N ASP A 136 -5.48 19.75 -2.68
CA ASP A 136 -6.86 19.34 -2.55
C ASP A 136 -7.01 17.91 -2.06
N LEU A 137 -6.36 16.96 -2.75
CA LEU A 137 -6.44 15.55 -2.36
C LEU A 137 -5.82 15.35 -0.97
N TRP A 138 -4.67 15.98 -0.70
CA TRP A 138 -4.03 15.93 0.60
C TRP A 138 -4.93 16.50 1.70
N THR A 139 -5.55 17.67 1.46
CA THR A 139 -6.47 18.28 2.44
C THR A 139 -7.72 17.43 2.65
N LEU A 140 -8.23 16.80 1.60
CA LEU A 140 -9.40 15.93 1.69
C LEU A 140 -9.16 14.75 2.63
N VAL A 141 -8.03 14.06 2.45
CA VAL A 141 -7.69 12.80 3.16
C VAL A 141 -7.01 13.08 4.51
N PHE A 142 -6.00 13.95 4.53
CA PHE A 142 -5.12 14.17 5.69
C PHE A 142 -5.40 15.48 6.44
N LYS A 143 -6.37 16.27 5.98
CA LYS A 143 -6.83 17.53 6.62
C LYS A 143 -5.74 18.61 6.70
N LYS A 144 -4.73 18.53 5.84
CA LYS A 144 -3.71 19.56 5.62
C LYS A 144 -3.21 19.53 4.17
N GLN A 145 -2.49 20.57 3.75
CA GLN A 145 -1.72 20.55 2.50
C GLN A 145 -0.35 19.90 2.74
N VAL A 146 0.29 19.44 1.67
CA VAL A 146 1.70 19.01 1.70
C VAL A 146 2.59 20.21 2.04
N ASP A 147 3.58 20.03 2.92
CA ASP A 147 4.42 21.13 3.40
C ASP A 147 5.48 21.54 2.35
N ASN A 148 6.04 20.57 1.62
CA ASN A 148 7.03 20.84 0.59
C ASN A 148 6.82 19.99 -0.67
N LEU A 149 6.99 20.62 -1.84
CA LEU A 149 7.03 19.94 -3.12
C LEU A 149 8.34 20.27 -3.83
N LYS A 150 9.15 19.26 -4.10
CA LYS A 150 10.33 19.36 -4.96
C LYS A 150 10.11 18.55 -6.23
N THR A 151 10.69 18.99 -7.34
CA THR A 151 10.70 18.25 -8.59
C THR A 151 12.00 18.45 -9.33
N ASN A 152 12.41 17.46 -10.12
CA ASN A 152 13.51 17.60 -11.07
C ASN A 152 13.05 18.04 -12.47
N HIS A 153 11.77 18.37 -12.66
CA HIS A 153 11.14 18.67 -13.95
C HIS A 153 11.28 17.56 -15.02
N ARG A 154 11.72 16.36 -14.62
CA ARG A 154 11.93 15.18 -15.48
C ARG A 154 11.11 13.99 -14.98
N GLY A 155 9.93 14.27 -14.44
CA GLY A 155 8.99 13.24 -13.99
C GLY A 155 9.24 12.67 -12.59
N VAL A 156 10.12 13.28 -11.79
CA VAL A 156 10.28 12.92 -10.37
C VAL A 156 9.78 14.06 -9.49
N TYR A 157 8.92 13.73 -8.54
CA TYR A 157 8.37 14.66 -7.56
C TYR A 157 8.59 14.08 -6.16
N VAL A 158 8.90 14.96 -5.21
CA VAL A 158 9.12 14.61 -3.81
C VAL A 158 8.21 15.51 -2.99
N LEU A 159 7.25 14.89 -2.30
CA LEU A 159 6.29 15.53 -1.43
C LEU A 159 6.72 15.26 0.00
N THR A 160 6.87 16.31 0.80
CA THR A 160 7.23 16.19 2.21
C THR A 160 6.07 16.66 3.08
N ASP A 161 5.67 15.80 4.01
CA ASP A 161 4.77 16.14 5.11
C ASP A 161 5.55 16.02 6.42
N ASN A 162 5.82 17.16 7.06
CA ASN A 162 6.62 17.25 8.28
C ASN A 162 5.87 16.70 9.51
N ALA A 163 4.55 16.60 9.43
CA ALA A 163 3.71 16.14 10.51
C ALA A 163 2.58 15.27 9.95
N PHE A 164 2.96 14.13 9.39
CA PHE A 164 2.05 13.23 8.70
C PHE A 164 1.06 12.63 9.71
N ARG A 165 -0.20 13.05 9.58
CA ARG A 165 -1.27 12.79 10.54
C ARG A 165 -1.44 11.31 10.91
N PRO A 166 -1.37 10.34 9.97
CA PRO A 166 -1.47 8.91 10.29
C PRO A 166 -0.37 8.41 11.25
N LEU A 167 0.80 9.05 11.27
CA LEU A 167 1.91 8.66 12.15
C LEU A 167 1.93 9.41 13.49
N SER A 168 1.11 10.46 13.63
CA SER A 168 1.16 11.37 14.79
C SER A 168 0.76 10.72 16.12
N ARG A 169 0.08 9.57 16.09
CA ARG A 169 -0.35 8.82 17.29
C ARG A 169 0.51 7.59 17.58
N MET A 170 1.57 7.36 16.80
CA MET A 170 2.46 6.23 17.04
C MET A 170 3.21 6.42 18.35
N SER A 171 2.87 5.58 19.34
CA SER A 171 3.54 5.55 20.64
C SER A 171 4.65 4.50 20.58
N THR A 172 5.83 4.93 20.17
CA THR A 172 7.04 4.09 20.12
C THR A 172 8.18 4.85 20.77
N ASP A 173 9.06 4.15 21.48
CA ASP A 173 10.29 4.76 21.98
C ASP A 173 11.09 5.37 20.82
N ALA A 174 11.57 6.61 21.01
CA ALA A 174 12.28 7.35 19.98
C ALA A 174 13.53 6.58 19.53
N GLY A 175 13.63 6.27 18.23
CA GLY A 175 14.76 5.54 17.65
C GLY A 175 14.40 4.83 16.34
N GLY A 176 15.39 4.18 15.71
CA GLY A 176 15.22 3.58 14.38
C GLY A 176 14.13 2.49 14.29
N GLN A 177 13.77 1.85 15.41
CA GLN A 177 12.70 0.85 15.46
C GLN A 177 11.30 1.46 15.22
N ALA A 178 11.11 2.72 15.58
CA ALA A 178 9.87 3.45 15.33
C ALA A 178 9.61 3.65 13.83
N VAL A 179 10.66 4.01 13.09
CA VAL A 179 10.64 4.21 11.64
C VAL A 179 10.29 2.93 10.90
N VAL A 180 10.93 1.81 11.28
CA VAL A 180 10.65 0.50 10.67
C VAL A 180 9.18 0.10 10.86
N LYS A 181 8.63 0.32 12.06
CA LYS A 181 7.22 0.04 12.36
C LYS A 181 6.23 0.99 11.68
N ALA A 182 6.68 2.18 11.29
CA ALA A 182 5.85 3.17 10.61
C ALA A 182 5.68 2.88 9.11
N GLN A 183 6.61 2.15 8.51
CA GLN A 183 6.63 1.91 7.07
C GLN A 183 5.31 1.36 6.49
N PRO A 184 4.65 0.36 7.12
CA PRO A 184 3.38 -0.16 6.60
C PRO A 184 2.24 0.86 6.55
N PHE A 185 2.25 1.86 7.42
CA PHE A 185 1.22 2.92 7.48
C PHE A 185 1.33 3.89 6.29
N LEU A 186 2.43 3.84 5.53
CA LEU A 186 2.63 4.66 4.33
C LEU A 186 2.10 3.99 3.04
N TRP A 187 1.89 2.67 3.04
CA TRP A 187 1.52 1.94 1.81
C TRP A 187 0.12 2.29 1.30
N PHE A 188 -0.85 2.43 2.20
CA PHE A 188 -2.19 2.86 1.83
C PHE A 188 -2.21 4.30 1.28
N PRO A 189 -1.56 5.30 1.93
CA PRO A 189 -1.34 6.62 1.36
C PRO A 189 -0.65 6.59 -0.02
N CYS A 190 0.39 5.78 -0.21
CA CYS A 190 1.03 5.59 -1.53
C CYS A 190 0.01 5.13 -2.58
N GLY A 191 -0.82 4.15 -2.22
CA GLY A 191 -1.92 3.69 -3.05
C GLY A 191 -2.87 4.82 -3.45
N ILE A 192 -3.32 5.64 -2.50
CA ILE A 192 -4.21 6.78 -2.78
C ILE A 192 -3.58 7.71 -3.83
N VAL A 193 -2.31 8.09 -3.63
CA VAL A 193 -1.58 8.96 -4.55
C VAL A 193 -1.48 8.31 -5.94
N ARG A 194 -1.09 7.03 -6.01
CA ARG A 194 -0.96 6.31 -7.29
C ARG A 194 -2.29 6.16 -8.01
N GLY A 195 -3.37 5.85 -7.28
CA GLY A 195 -4.73 5.75 -7.80
C GLY A 195 -5.23 7.06 -8.36
N ALA A 196 -5.02 8.16 -7.62
CA ALA A 196 -5.40 9.47 -8.08
C ALA A 196 -4.66 9.89 -9.36
N LEU A 197 -3.35 9.65 -9.42
CA LEU A 197 -2.55 9.91 -10.63
C LEU A 197 -3.06 9.10 -11.82
N ALA A 198 -3.36 7.81 -11.63
CA ALA A 198 -3.89 6.94 -12.68
C ALA A 198 -5.25 7.41 -13.20
N ALA A 199 -6.18 7.83 -12.33
CA ALA A 199 -7.47 8.40 -12.73
C ALA A 199 -7.32 9.69 -13.56
N LEU A 200 -6.23 10.42 -13.37
CA LEU A 200 -5.89 11.63 -14.13
C LEU A 200 -5.02 11.34 -15.36
N GLY A 201 -4.85 10.08 -15.73
CA GLY A 201 -4.11 9.65 -16.92
C GLY A 201 -2.58 9.63 -16.75
N ILE A 202 -2.08 9.71 -15.52
CA ILE A 202 -0.65 9.71 -15.22
C ILE A 202 -0.26 8.36 -14.63
N THR A 203 0.46 7.57 -15.41
CA THR A 203 1.07 6.34 -14.95
C THR A 203 2.33 6.66 -14.13
N ALA A 204 2.35 6.29 -12.85
CA ALA A 204 3.46 6.57 -11.95
C ALA A 204 3.69 5.45 -10.93
N THR A 205 4.89 5.39 -10.38
CA THR A 205 5.19 4.66 -9.15
C THR A 205 5.28 5.64 -7.98
N VAL A 206 4.83 5.20 -6.82
CA VAL A 206 4.85 5.99 -5.58
C VAL A 206 5.51 5.16 -4.51
N GLN A 207 6.54 5.73 -3.89
CA GLN A 207 7.23 5.16 -2.74
C GLN A 207 7.21 6.18 -1.62
N ALA A 208 7.19 5.72 -0.39
CA ALA A 208 7.26 6.61 0.75
C ALA A 208 8.13 6.02 1.86
N GLU A 209 8.73 6.92 2.62
CA GLU A 209 9.58 6.60 3.75
C GLU A 209 9.39 7.66 4.85
N SER A 210 9.76 7.29 6.07
CA SER A 210 9.85 8.20 7.20
C SER A 210 11.28 8.14 7.73
N SER A 211 11.93 9.28 7.91
CA SER A 211 13.24 9.36 8.58
C SER A 211 13.11 9.68 10.06
N GLU A 212 12.09 10.46 10.41
CA GLU A 212 11.79 10.91 11.77
C GLU A 212 10.27 11.03 11.91
N LEU A 213 9.70 10.49 12.98
CA LEU A 213 8.28 10.59 13.24
C LEU A 213 7.93 11.97 13.84
N PRO A 214 6.81 12.59 13.45
CA PRO A 214 5.75 12.05 12.58
C PRO A 214 5.89 12.41 11.09
N GLY A 215 7.08 12.75 10.60
CA GLY A 215 7.30 13.15 9.21
C GLY A 215 7.24 11.98 8.21
N ALA A 216 6.84 12.26 6.97
CA ALA A 216 6.86 11.32 5.85
C ALA A 216 7.21 12.01 4.53
N VAL A 217 7.94 11.29 3.68
CA VAL A 217 8.33 11.75 2.34
C VAL A 217 7.77 10.78 1.31
N PHE A 218 7.08 11.32 0.30
CA PHE A 218 6.51 10.57 -0.81
C PHE A 218 7.25 10.91 -2.09
N GLN A 219 7.87 9.92 -2.72
CA GLN A 219 8.51 10.04 -4.01
C GLN A 219 7.61 9.48 -5.11
N ILE A 220 7.27 10.34 -6.06
CA ILE A 220 6.47 10.00 -7.24
C ILE A 220 7.41 9.97 -8.46
N LYS A 221 7.40 8.89 -9.22
CA LYS A 221 8.13 8.76 -10.48
C LYS A 221 7.12 8.49 -11.60
N THR A 222 6.87 9.47 -12.45
CA THR A 222 5.98 9.34 -13.61
C THR A 222 6.66 8.57 -14.72
N MET A 223 5.95 7.64 -15.34
CA MET A 223 6.40 6.97 -16.55
C MET A 223 6.08 7.83 -17.78
N PRO A 224 6.88 7.76 -18.85
CA PRO A 224 6.51 8.36 -20.12
C PRO A 224 5.17 7.78 -20.60
N ALA A 225 4.27 8.62 -21.10
CA ALA A 225 3.08 8.14 -21.77
C ALA A 225 3.51 7.28 -22.98
N LYS A 226 2.96 6.07 -23.11
CA LYS A 226 3.12 5.30 -24.35
C LYS A 226 2.39 6.07 -25.45
N SER A 227 3.17 6.65 -26.37
CA SER A 227 2.68 7.23 -27.63
C SER A 227 2.07 6.17 -28.54
#